data_AF-A0A7K6ZAM6-F1
#
_entry.id   AF-A0A7K6ZAM6-F1
#
_cell.length_a   1.000
_cell.length_b   1.000
_cell.length_c   1.000
_cell.angle_alpha   90.00
_cell.angle_beta   90.00
_cell.angle_gamma   90.00
#
_symmetry.space_group_name_H-M   'P 1'
#
loop_
_entity.id
_entity.type
_entity.pdbx_description
1 polymer ?
#
loop_
_entity_poly.entity_id
_entity_poly.type
_entity_poly.pdbx_seq_one_letter_code
_entity_poly.pdbx_strand_id
1 'polypeptide(L)' 'HMVAWPFSCPQCGQRFQLKQILAMHQKVHSREKHFGCGDCGKRFRHKHKLLIHRRIH' A
#
# COMPACT_ATOMS: atom_id res chain seq x y z
N HIS A 1 0.14 30.39 -15.40
CA HIS A 1 0.88 29.12 -15.52
C HIS A 1 0.03 27.99 -14.97
N MET A 2 -0.56 27.15 -15.82
CA MET A 2 -1.25 25.95 -15.34
C MET A 2 -0.19 24.96 -14.87
N VAL A 3 -0.15 24.68 -13.57
CA VAL A 3 0.67 23.59 -13.06
C VAL A 3 0.01 22.29 -13.51
N ALA A 4 0.50 21.72 -14.62
CA ALA A 4 0.03 20.44 -15.10
C ALA A 4 0.53 19.36 -14.14
N TRP A 5 -0.41 18.61 -13.55
CA TRP A 5 -0.15 17.36 -12.85
C TRP A 5 -0.68 16.21 -13.72
N PRO A 6 0.10 15.80 -14.73
CA PRO A 6 -0.40 14.87 -15.76
C PRO A 6 -0.62 13.45 -15.22
N PHE A 7 -0.04 13.12 -14.07
CA PHE A 7 -0.13 11.78 -13.48
C PHE A 7 -1.20 11.74 -12.40
N SER A 8 -2.23 10.91 -12.56
CA SER A 8 -3.29 10.72 -11.55
C SER A 8 -3.24 9.31 -10.98
N CYS A 9 -3.50 9.18 -9.67
CA CYS A 9 -3.66 7.90 -9.02
C CYS A 9 -5.01 7.28 -9.36
N PRO A 10 -5.07 6.08 -9.96
CA PRO A 10 -6.34 5.44 -10.33
C PRO A 10 -7.19 5.01 -9.11
N GLN A 11 -6.58 4.89 -7.92
CA GLN A 11 -7.29 4.46 -6.71
C GLN A 11 -7.93 5.61 -5.92
N CYS A 12 -7.37 6.81 -5.95
CA CYS A 12 -7.86 7.94 -5.15
C CYS A 12 -7.95 9.27 -5.89
N GLY A 13 -7.59 9.32 -7.19
CA GLY A 13 -7.67 10.51 -8.03
C GLY A 13 -6.59 11.58 -7.78
N GLN A 14 -5.74 11.43 -6.75
CA GLN A 14 -4.67 12.40 -6.47
C GLN A 14 -3.74 12.60 -7.67
N ARG A 15 -3.37 13.85 -7.93
CA ARG A 15 -2.53 14.23 -9.08
C ARG A 15 -1.11 14.57 -8.63
N PHE A 16 -0.13 14.19 -9.44
CA PHE A 16 1.29 14.33 -9.18
C PHE A 16 2.00 14.94 -10.40
N GLN A 17 3.06 15.72 -10.17
CA GLN A 17 3.83 16.32 -11.28
C GLN A 17 4.76 15.31 -11.96
N LEU A 18 5.20 14.29 -11.23
CA LEU A 18 6.16 13.29 -11.71
C LEU A 18 5.62 11.88 -11.53
N LYS A 19 5.87 11.02 -12.53
CA LYS A 19 5.52 9.59 -12.50
C LYS A 19 6.16 8.85 -11.31
N GLN A 20 7.38 9.22 -10.92
CA GLN A 20 8.08 8.66 -9.76
C GLN A 20 7.34 8.91 -8.44
N ILE A 21 6.76 10.11 -8.27
CA ILE A 21 5.97 10.45 -7.08
C ILE A 21 4.66 9.67 -7.06
N LEU A 22 3.97 9.56 -8.21
CA LEU A 22 2.80 8.69 -8.35
C LEU A 22 3.13 7.24 -7.99
N ALA A 23 4.25 6.69 -8.48
CA ALA A 23 4.66 5.31 -8.19
C ALA A 23 4.96 5.10 -6.70
N MET A 24 5.61 6.06 -6.02
CA MET A 24 5.80 6.02 -4.57
C MET A 24 4.45 6.07 -3.84
N HIS A 25 3.55 6.95 -4.26
CA HIS A 25 2.22 7.06 -3.68
C HIS A 25 1.39 5.78 -3.83
N GLN A 26 1.48 5.09 -4.98
CA GLN A 26 0.77 3.82 -5.20
C GLN A 26 1.17 2.73 -4.19
N LYS A 27 2.37 2.79 -3.60
CA LYS A 27 2.76 1.87 -2.51
C LYS A 27 1.94 2.06 -1.23
N VAL A 28 1.28 3.20 -1.05
CA VAL A 28 0.36 3.42 0.09
C VAL A 28 -0.94 2.63 -0.11
N HIS A 29 -1.40 2.53 -1.36
CA HIS A 29 -2.59 1.75 -1.74
C HIS A 29 -2.30 0.28 -1.88
N SER A 30 -1.07 -0.07 -2.25
CA SER A 30 -0.55 -1.41 -2.04
C SER A 30 -0.51 -1.62 -0.53
N ARG A 31 -1.64 -2.07 0.04
CA ARG A 31 -1.70 -2.78 1.32
C ARG A 31 -0.98 -4.11 1.12
N GLU A 32 0.27 -4.01 0.72
CA GLU A 32 1.14 -5.10 0.37
C GLU A 32 1.49 -5.71 1.72
N LYS A 33 0.66 -6.69 2.04
CA LYS A 33 0.74 -7.44 3.26
C LYS A 33 1.50 -8.69 2.89
N HIS A 34 2.82 -8.64 2.95
CA HIS A 34 3.69 -9.74 2.52
C HIS A 34 3.55 -10.96 3.44
N PHE A 35 3.18 -10.74 4.70
CA PHE A 35 3.14 -11.77 5.73
C PHE A 35 1.72 -12.32 5.91
N GLY A 36 1.45 -13.54 5.44
CA GLY A 36 0.17 -14.23 5.61
C GLY A 36 0.16 -15.17 6.82
N CYS A 37 -0.98 -15.28 7.49
CA CYS A 37 -1.27 -16.38 8.43
C CYS A 37 -1.69 -17.61 7.62
N GLY A 38 -1.06 -18.76 7.90
CA GLY A 38 -1.40 -20.03 7.24
C GLY A 38 -2.76 -20.58 7.67
N ASP A 39 -3.19 -20.29 8.90
CA ASP A 39 -4.40 -20.89 9.49
C ASP A 39 -5.69 -20.19 9.02
N CYS A 40 -5.69 -18.86 8.92
CA CYS A 40 -6.87 -18.08 8.52
C CYS A 40 -6.71 -17.24 7.25
N GLY A 41 -5.54 -17.29 6.60
CA GLY A 41 -5.24 -16.52 5.38
C GLY A 41 -5.09 -15.00 5.59
N LYS A 42 -5.23 -14.50 6.83
CA LYS A 42 -5.15 -13.06 7.14
C LYS A 42 -3.74 -12.54 6.91
N ARG A 43 -3.61 -11.46 6.13
CA ARG A 43 -2.31 -10.88 5.78
C ARG A 43 -1.98 -9.67 6.65
N PHE A 44 -0.68 -9.41 6.85
CA PHE A 44 -0.07 -8.33 7.63
C PHE A 44 1.07 -7.65 6.86
N ARG A 45 1.23 -6.33 7.06
CA ARG A 45 2.34 -5.54 6.46
C ARG A 45 3.69 -5.81 7.10
N HIS A 46 3.71 -6.16 8.40
CA HIS A 46 4.93 -6.40 9.15
C HIS A 46 4.91 -7.78 9.81
N LYS A 47 6.06 -8.46 9.82
CA LYS A 47 6.24 -9.79 10.43
C LYS A 47 5.82 -9.82 11.90
N HIS A 48 6.17 -8.79 12.69
CA HIS A 48 5.81 -8.73 14.12
C HIS A 48 4.29 -8.71 14.34
N LYS A 49 3.51 -8.09 13.44
CA LYS A 49 2.04 -8.10 13.53
C LYS A 49 1.46 -9.48 13.26
N LEU A 50 2.01 -10.21 12.28
CA LEU A 50 1.66 -11.61 12.05
C LEU A 50 1.98 -12.47 13.28
N LEU A 51 3.15 -12.30 13.89
CA LEU A 51 3.54 -13.07 15.07
C LEU A 51 2.62 -12.82 16.27
N ILE A 52 2.26 -11.56 16.56
CA ILE A 52 1.31 -11.23 17.61
C ILE A 52 -0.06 -11.83 17.30
N HIS A 53 -0.53 -11.71 16.06
CA HIS A 53 -1.78 -12.32 15.63
C HIS A 53 -1.80 -13.84 15.83
N ARG A 54 -0.70 -14.54 15.52
CA ARG A 54 -0.60 -15.99 15.71
C ARG A 54 -0.62 -16.41 17.18
N ARG A 55 -0.21 -15.54 18.11
CA ARG A 55 -0.27 -15.82 19.56
C ARG A 55 -1.67 -15.77 20.14
N ILE A 56 -2.56 -14.96 19.55
CA ILE A 56 -3.95 -14.78 19.99
C ILE A 56 -4.93 -15.62 19.18
N HIS A 57 -4.40 -16.43 18.27
CA HIS A 57 -5.18 -17.29 17.40
C HIS A 57 -5.66 -18.51 18.17
#